data_AF-E0XUG8-F1
#
_entry.id   AF-E0XUG8-F1
#
_cell.length_a   1.000
_cell.length_b   1.000
_cell.length_c   1.000
_cell.angle_alpha   90.00
_cell.angle_beta   90.00
_cell.angle_gamma   90.00
#
_symmetry.space_group_name_H-M   'P 1'
#
loop_
_entity.id
_entity.type
_entity.pdbx_description
1 polymer ?
#
loop_
_entity_poly.entity_id
_entity_poly.type
_entity_poly.pdbx_seq_one_letter_code
_entity_poly.pdbx_strand_id
1 'polypeptide(L)'
;MVALREATEETGIVGLEVWSDPIDIDVHLIERRSAAEPAHLHLDVRYLVKAPKGAVFRGNHESVALRWVGGHDLEDSTLSLDDSTKRVARYGFALAERLLN
;
A
#
# COMPACT_ATOMS: atom_id res chain seq x y z
N MET A 1 13.09 0.29 7.66
CA MET A 1 12.56 1.15 6.57
C MET A 1 11.15 1.59 6.94
N VAL A 2 10.74 2.83 6.65
CA VAL A 2 9.44 3.37 7.07
C VAL A 2 8.27 2.52 6.54
N ALA A 3 8.19 2.25 5.23
CA ALA A 3 7.05 1.50 4.67
C ALA A 3 6.89 0.08 5.25
N LEU A 4 7.98 -0.60 5.62
CA LEU A 4 7.90 -1.90 6.30
C LEU A 4 7.34 -1.76 7.73
N ARG A 5 7.76 -0.72 8.46
CA ARG A 5 7.25 -0.46 9.83
C ARG A 5 5.75 -0.17 9.78
N GLU A 6 5.33 0.77 8.95
CA GLU A 6 3.91 1.14 8.80
C GLU A 6 3.08 -0.08 8.38
N ALA A 7 3.54 -0.86 7.39
CA ALA A 7 2.83 -2.07 6.98
C ALA A 7 2.69 -3.08 8.13
N THR A 8 3.70 -3.23 8.99
CA THR A 8 3.60 -4.08 10.19
C THR A 8 2.63 -3.50 11.23
N GLU A 9 2.68 -2.20 11.49
CA GLU A 9 1.86 -1.53 12.51
C GLU A 9 0.37 -1.49 12.10
N GLU A 10 0.07 -1.15 10.85
CA GLU A 10 -1.29 -1.01 10.34
C GLU A 10 -1.95 -2.36 10.07
N THR A 11 -1.21 -3.36 9.56
CA THR A 11 -1.78 -4.68 9.24
C THR A 11 -1.68 -5.69 10.38
N GLY A 12 -0.76 -5.49 11.33
CA GLY A 12 -0.45 -6.46 12.38
C GLY A 12 0.19 -7.76 11.87
N ILE A 13 0.58 -7.85 10.60
CA ILE A 13 1.21 -9.05 10.05
C ILE A 13 2.67 -9.13 10.50
N VAL A 14 3.01 -10.24 11.15
CA VAL A 14 4.39 -10.57 11.54
C VAL A 14 5.12 -11.25 10.37
N GLY A 15 6.41 -10.97 10.21
CA GLY A 15 7.25 -11.61 9.20
C GLY A 15 7.12 -10.99 7.80
N LEU A 16 6.70 -9.73 7.70
CA LEU A 16 6.74 -8.99 6.44
C LEU A 16 8.19 -8.79 5.98
N GLU A 17 8.42 -8.98 4.69
CA GLU A 17 9.70 -8.74 4.02
C GLU A 17 9.51 -7.63 2.98
N VAL A 18 10.44 -6.70 2.89
CA VAL A 18 10.38 -5.61 1.90
C VAL A 18 11.38 -5.84 0.77
N TRP A 19 10.94 -5.64 -0.46
CA TRP A 19 11.83 -5.45 -1.59
C TRP A 19 12.53 -4.08 -1.45
N SER A 20 13.86 -4.07 -1.49
CA SER A 20 14.64 -2.87 -1.13
C SER A 20 14.51 -1.73 -2.13
N ASP A 21 14.21 -2.04 -3.39
CA ASP A 21 14.09 -1.03 -4.43
C ASP A 21 12.66 -0.48 -4.49
N PRO A 22 12.48 0.85 -4.57
CA PRO A 22 11.17 1.44 -4.86
C PRO A 22 10.59 0.91 -6.17
N ILE A 23 9.28 0.73 -6.19
CA ILE A 23 8.55 0.21 -7.35
C ILE A 23 7.73 1.28 -8.08
N ASP A 24 7.43 2.39 -7.40
CA ASP A 24 6.67 3.52 -7.93
C ASP A 24 7.01 4.77 -7.10
N ILE A 25 6.87 5.95 -7.72
CA ILE A 25 6.91 7.24 -7.05
C ILE A 25 5.64 7.99 -7.45
N ASP A 26 4.97 8.58 -6.47
CA ASP A 26 3.76 9.36 -6.69
C ASP A 26 3.84 10.72 -6.04
N VAL A 27 3.24 11.72 -6.68
CA VAL A 27 3.13 13.07 -6.13
C VAL A 27 1.66 13.46 -6.20
N HIS A 28 1.07 13.69 -5.03
CA HIS A 28 -0.34 14.07 -4.90
C HIS A 28 -0.53 15.23 -3.92
N LEU A 29 -1.59 15.99 -4.12
CA LEU A 29 -1.97 17.07 -3.24
C LEU A 29 -2.74 16.50 -2.04
N ILE A 30 -2.25 16.76 -0.84
CA ILE A 30 -3.04 16.65 0.37
C ILE A 30 -3.74 17.98 0.56
N GLU A 31 -5.06 17.95 0.42
CA GLU A 31 -5.91 19.11 0.69
C GLU A 31 -5.77 19.56 2.14
N ARG A 32 -6.01 20.86 2.38
CA ARG A 32 -5.92 21.43 3.73
C ARG A 32 -6.83 20.69 4.70
N ARG A 33 -6.24 20.04 5.70
CA ARG A 33 -6.98 19.37 6.79
C ARG A 33 -7.27 20.30 7.96
N SER A 34 -6.37 21.23 8.27
CA SER A 34 -6.53 22.15 9.39
C SER A 34 -5.76 23.47 9.19
N ALA A 35 -5.81 24.38 10.16
CA ALA A 35 -4.96 25.57 10.15
C ALA A 35 -3.47 25.25 10.34
N ALA A 36 -3.15 24.17 11.06
CA ALA A 36 -1.78 23.71 11.29
C ALA A 36 -1.23 22.85 10.15
N GLU A 37 -2.11 22.30 9.31
CA GLU A 37 -1.77 21.45 8.18
C GLU A 37 -2.37 22.03 6.89
N PRO A 38 -1.71 23.06 6.30
CA PRO A 38 -2.12 23.63 5.03
C PRO A 38 -1.98 22.63 3.89
N ALA A 39 -2.62 22.91 2.76
CA ALA A 39 -2.49 22.07 1.57
C ALA A 39 -1.03 21.99 1.13
N HIS A 40 -0.56 20.77 0.83
CA HIS A 40 0.83 20.52 0.46
C HIS A 40 0.93 19.28 -0.43
N LEU A 41 2.03 19.17 -1.19
CA LEU A 41 2.31 17.97 -1.96
C LEU A 41 2.93 16.92 -1.05
N HIS A 42 2.38 15.71 -1.12
CA HIS A 42 2.99 14.54 -0.54
C HIS A 42 3.71 13.75 -1.65
N LEU A 43 4.95 13.36 -1.35
CA LEU A 43 5.82 12.61 -2.26
C LEU A 43 5.95 11.19 -1.71
N ASP A 44 5.24 10.26 -2.34
CA ASP A 44 5.19 8.87 -1.91
C ASP A 44 6.28 8.08 -2.63
N VAL A 45 7.17 7.44 -1.87
CA VAL A 45 8.06 6.39 -2.40
C VAL A 45 7.47 5.05 -2.02
N ARG A 46 7.06 4.27 -3.02
CA ARG A 46 6.25 3.06 -2.81
C ARG A 46 7.09 1.81 -3.01
N TYR A 47 6.84 0.81 -2.17
CA TYR A 47 7.63 -0.41 -2.09
C TYR A 47 6.74 -1.65 -2.19
N LEU A 48 7.30 -2.75 -2.66
CA LEU A 48 6.66 -4.06 -2.58
C LEU A 48 6.99 -4.69 -1.23
N VAL A 49 5.94 -5.01 -0.46
CA VAL A 49 6.06 -5.75 0.81
C VAL A 49 5.39 -7.11 0.66
N LYS A 50 6.12 -8.17 1.00
CA LYS A 50 5.69 -9.56 0.92
C LYS A 50 5.28 -10.04 2.30
N ALA A 51 4.07 -10.58 2.38
CA ALA A 51 3.60 -11.29 3.56
C ALA A 51 3.93 -12.78 3.50
N PRO A 52 4.13 -13.44 4.66
CA PRO A 52 4.29 -14.88 4.71
C PRO A 52 3.01 -15.59 4.26
N LYS A 53 3.15 -16.81 3.73
CA LYS A 53 2.01 -17.63 3.31
C LYS A 53 1.08 -17.88 4.51
N GLY A 54 -0.22 -17.63 4.31
CA GLY A 54 -1.22 -17.79 5.37
C GLY A 54 -1.24 -16.65 6.40
N ALA A 55 -0.60 -15.52 6.11
CA ALA A 55 -0.70 -14.33 6.95
C ALA A 55 -2.16 -13.90 7.16
N VAL A 56 -2.50 -13.61 8.41
CA VAL A 56 -3.79 -13.05 8.80
C VAL A 56 -3.51 -11.67 9.38
N PHE A 57 -4.10 -10.65 8.78
CA PHE A 57 -3.99 -9.29 9.30
C PHE A 57 -4.84 -9.11 10.57
N ARG A 58 -4.36 -8.26 11.47
CA ARG A 58 -5.04 -7.75 12.66
C ARG A 58 -4.78 -6.26 12.72
N GLY A 59 -5.63 -5.50 12.04
CA GLY A 59 -5.45 -4.06 11.90
C GLY A 59 -5.43 -3.32 13.23
N ASN A 60 -4.83 -2.14 13.23
CA ASN A 60 -4.82 -1.24 14.39
C ASN A 60 -5.99 -0.23 14.32
N HIS A 61 -5.97 0.78 15.18
CA HIS A 61 -6.99 1.84 15.25
C HIS A 61 -6.94 2.84 14.09
N GLU A 62 -5.85 2.85 13.31
CA GLU A 62 -5.69 3.69 12.12
C GLU A 62 -6.32 3.02 10.88
N SER A 63 -6.47 1.69 10.92
CA SER A 63 -7.13 0.91 9.88
C SER A 63 -8.65 0.87 10.05
N VAL A 64 -9.39 1.41 9.07
CA VAL A 64 -10.86 1.32 9.04
C VAL A 64 -11.33 -0.09 8.62
N ALA A 65 -10.65 -0.68 7.64
CA ALA A 65 -10.92 -2.03 7.16
C ALA A 65 -9.69 -2.58 6.44
N LEU A 66 -9.54 -3.91 6.44
CA LEU A 66 -8.47 -4.61 5.73
C LEU A 66 -9.04 -5.76 4.92
N ARG A 67 -8.51 -5.95 3.71
CA ARG A 67 -8.91 -7.02 2.79
C ARG A 67 -7.73 -7.38 1.90
N TRP A 68 -7.59 -8.67 1.57
CA TRP A 68 -6.76 -9.08 0.46
C TRP A 68 -7.44 -8.72 -0.87
N VAL A 69 -6.70 -8.15 -1.81
CA VAL A 69 -7.21 -7.76 -3.13
C VAL A 69 -6.35 -8.40 -4.23
N GLY A 70 -6.99 -8.93 -5.25
CA GLY A 70 -6.35 -9.46 -6.45
C GLY A 70 -6.51 -8.54 -7.66
N GLY A 71 -5.86 -8.88 -8.78
CA GLY A 71 -5.91 -8.08 -10.00
C GLY A 71 -7.33 -7.82 -10.53
N HIS A 72 -8.26 -8.76 -10.36
CA HIS A 72 -9.65 -8.62 -10.77
C HIS A 72 -10.44 -7.63 -9.89
N ASP A 73 -10.03 -7.43 -8.64
CA ASP A 73 -10.66 -6.48 -7.72
C ASP A 73 -10.33 -5.03 -8.07
N LEU A 74 -9.28 -4.77 -8.85
CA LEU A 74 -8.85 -3.41 -9.16
C LEU A 74 -9.89 -2.61 -9.95
N GLU A 75 -10.82 -3.28 -10.62
CA GLU A 75 -11.95 -2.64 -11.32
C GLU A 75 -13.26 -2.69 -10.54
N ASP A 76 -13.25 -3.20 -9.31
CA ASP A 76 -14.42 -3.19 -8.44
C ASP A 76 -14.72 -1.77 -7.97
N SER A 77 -15.81 -1.20 -8.49
CA SER A 77 -16.27 0.15 -8.14
C SER A 77 -16.61 0.31 -6.66
N THR A 78 -16.87 -0.79 -5.93
CA THR A 78 -17.17 -0.73 -4.49
C THR A 78 -15.95 -0.41 -3.62
N LEU A 79 -14.74 -0.60 -4.15
CA LEU A 79 -13.48 -0.28 -3.46
C LEU A 79 -13.07 1.18 -3.63
N SER A 80 -13.66 1.89 -4.60
CA SER A 80 -13.37 3.30 -4.88
C SER A 80 -11.87 3.63 -5.01
N LEU A 81 -11.11 2.73 -5.65
CA LEU A 81 -9.66 2.89 -5.86
C LEU A 81 -9.37 3.95 -6.93
N ASP A 82 -8.45 4.86 -6.64
CA ASP A 82 -7.95 5.84 -7.60
C ASP A 82 -6.94 5.22 -8.62
N ASP A 83 -6.66 5.94 -9.69
CA ASP A 83 -5.79 5.47 -10.77
C ASP A 83 -4.34 5.24 -10.31
N SER A 84 -3.85 6.01 -9.34
CA SER A 84 -2.50 5.88 -8.76
C SER A 84 -2.39 4.57 -7.99
N THR A 85 -3.37 4.28 -7.14
CA THR A 85 -3.47 3.02 -6.40
C THR A 85 -3.58 1.81 -7.35
N LYS A 86 -4.42 1.89 -8.38
CA LYS A 86 -4.53 0.83 -9.40
C LYS A 86 -3.22 0.63 -10.16
N ARG A 87 -2.50 1.71 -10.49
CA ARG A 87 -1.20 1.65 -11.19
C ARG A 87 -0.16 0.90 -10.38
N VAL A 88 0.07 1.30 -9.12
CA VAL A 88 1.08 0.68 -8.27
C VAL A 88 0.73 -0.78 -7.96
N ALA A 89 -0.55 -1.11 -7.79
CA ALA A 89 -0.99 -2.49 -7.58
C ALA A 89 -0.68 -3.38 -8.80
N ARG A 90 -1.02 -2.94 -10.01
CA ARG A 90 -0.71 -3.70 -11.25
C ARG A 90 0.78 -3.94 -11.41
N TYR A 91 1.61 -2.93 -11.17
CA TYR A 91 3.06 -3.07 -11.24
C TYR A 91 3.59 -4.02 -10.15
N GLY A 92 3.09 -3.88 -8.91
CA GLY A 92 3.44 -4.76 -7.80
C GLY A 92 3.10 -6.23 -8.05
N PHE A 93 1.92 -6.52 -8.61
CA PHE A 93 1.54 -7.88 -8.99
C PHE A 93 2.48 -8.48 -10.05
N ALA A 94 2.74 -7.75 -11.13
CA ALA A 94 3.66 -8.20 -12.18
C ALA A 94 5.09 -8.41 -11.67
N LEU A 95 5.57 -7.55 -10.77
CA LEU A 95 6.88 -7.72 -10.14
C LEU A 95 6.90 -8.94 -9.20
N ALA A 96 5.87 -9.12 -8.37
CA ALA A 96 5.77 -10.25 -7.47
C ALA A 96 5.76 -11.59 -8.23
N GLU A 97 5.03 -11.68 -9.35
CA GLU A 97 5.06 -12.84 -10.23
C GLU A 97 6.47 -13.15 -10.75
N ARG A 98 7.30 -12.14 -11.02
CA ARG A 98 8.67 -12.33 -11.48
C ARG A 98 9.64 -12.73 -10.38
N LEU A 99 9.38 -12.32 -9.14
CA LEU A 99 10.26 -12.58 -8.00
C LEU A 99 9.94 -13.89 -7.26
N LEU A 100 8.70 -14.37 -7.36
CA LEU A 100 8.20 -15.53 -6.62
C LEU A 100 8.05 -16.80 -7.48
N ASN A 101 8.19 -16.67 -8.80
CA ASN A 101 8.33 -17.80 -9.73
C ASN A 101 9.81 -18.13 -9.96
#